data_AF-A0A6L9MGP1-F1
#
_entry.id   AF-A0A6L9MGP1-F1
#
_cell.length_a   1.000
_cell.length_b   1.000
_cell.length_c   1.000
_cell.angle_alpha   90.00
_cell.angle_beta   90.00
_cell.angle_gamma   90.00
#
_symmetry.space_group_name_H-M   'P 1'
#
loop_
_entity.id
_entity.type
_entity.pdbx_description
1 polymer ?
#
loop_
_entity_poly.entity_id
_entity_poly.type
_entity_poly.pdbx_seq_one_letter_code
_entity_poly.pdbx_strand_id
1 'polypeptide(L)'
;MRSFIAAVSAISRFLGLIAGILLFTAILSVTQMVFVRYVLVQSTVWQTEYTIYAIVAATFLGAPWVLIERGHVNVDLLQMAVGQRVRLVLQMLSGLASMVFVGLLAYAAWYHFEEAWVNGWTTETVWALPLWIPVLPMLIGMVWLLVQYVAELARLWLDGPDAALGAKEALFSDIAKGA
;
A
#
# COMPACT_ATOMS: atom_id res chain seq x y z
N MET A 1 -23.25 5.28 5.28
CA MET A 1 -21.87 5.37 5.83
C MET A 1 -21.20 4.01 5.94
N ARG A 2 -21.76 3.01 6.65
CA ARG A 2 -21.16 1.66 6.73
C ARG A 2 -21.01 0.95 5.37
N SER A 3 -21.97 1.12 4.46
CA SER A 3 -21.90 0.60 3.09
C SER A 3 -20.76 1.19 2.25
N PHE A 4 -20.51 2.51 2.38
CA PHE A 4 -19.39 3.19 1.72
C PHE A 4 -18.05 2.63 2.18
N ILE A 5 -17.88 2.52 3.50
CA ILE A 5 -16.68 1.96 4.12
C ILE A 5 -16.42 0.50 3.68
N ALA A 6 -17.49 -0.31 3.57
CA ALA A 6 -17.40 -1.68 3.09
C ALA A 6 -17.01 -1.75 1.60
N ALA A 7 -17.58 -0.89 0.76
CA ALA A 7 -17.24 -0.80 -0.66
C ALA A 7 -15.77 -0.40 -0.86
N VAL A 8 -15.31 0.63 -0.15
CA VAL A 8 -13.90 1.07 -0.20
C VAL A 8 -12.97 -0.06 0.25
N SER A 9 -13.33 -0.77 1.31
CA SER A 9 -12.53 -1.91 1.79
C SER A 9 -12.49 -3.09 0.81
N ALA A 10 -13.59 -3.37 0.11
CA ALA A 10 -13.65 -4.41 -0.90
C ALA A 10 -12.74 -4.10 -2.09
N ILE A 11 -12.75 -2.85 -2.56
CA ILE A 11 -11.88 -2.41 -3.67
C ILE A 11 -10.41 -2.42 -3.24
N SER A 12 -10.10 -1.99 -2.02
CA SER A 12 -8.74 -2.07 -1.48
C SER A 12 -8.22 -3.52 -1.43
N ARG A 13 -9.08 -4.48 -1.03
CA ARG A 13 -8.72 -5.92 -1.09
C ARG A 13 -8.49 -6.40 -2.52
N PHE A 14 -9.30 -5.94 -3.47
CA PHE A 14 -9.12 -6.26 -4.89
C PHE A 14 -7.80 -5.71 -5.44
N LEU A 15 -7.42 -4.48 -5.08
CA LEU A 15 -6.11 -3.91 -5.41
C LEU A 15 -4.96 -4.71 -4.78
N GLY A 16 -5.14 -5.20 -3.55
CA GLY A 16 -4.21 -6.14 -2.91
C GLY A 16 -4.05 -7.46 -3.66
N LEU A 17 -5.13 -8.01 -4.20
CA LEU A 17 -5.07 -9.21 -5.06
C LEU A 17 -4.27 -8.94 -6.35
N ILE A 18 -4.52 -7.80 -7.00
CA ILE A 18 -3.76 -7.38 -8.20
C ILE A 18 -2.28 -7.25 -7.86
N ALA A 19 -1.93 -6.63 -6.72
CA ALA A 19 -0.55 -6.53 -6.27
C ALA A 19 0.11 -7.90 -6.06
N GLY A 20 -0.61 -8.86 -5.47
CA GLY A 20 -0.14 -10.24 -5.33
C GLY A 20 0.12 -10.93 -6.67
N ILE A 21 -0.77 -10.75 -7.64
CA ILE A 21 -0.60 -11.28 -9.01
C ILE A 21 0.63 -10.64 -9.68
N LEU A 22 0.81 -9.33 -9.55
CA LEU A 22 1.97 -8.62 -10.10
C LEU A 22 3.28 -9.17 -9.52
N LEU A 23 3.37 -9.36 -8.20
CA LEU A 23 4.54 -9.99 -7.58
C LEU A 23 4.78 -11.42 -8.08
N PHE A 24 3.72 -12.21 -8.21
CA PHE A 24 3.83 -13.56 -8.75
C PHE A 24 4.39 -13.56 -10.18
N THR A 25 3.89 -12.68 -11.04
CA THR A 25 4.41 -12.54 -12.41
C THR A 25 5.85 -12.01 -12.45
N ALA A 26 6.24 -11.15 -11.51
CA ALA A 26 7.62 -10.68 -11.37
C ALA A 26 8.57 -11.84 -11.03
N ILE A 27 8.17 -12.74 -10.12
CA ILE A 27 8.94 -13.94 -9.78
C ILE A 27 9.07 -14.86 -11.01
N LEU A 28 7.99 -15.06 -11.77
CA LEU A 28 8.02 -15.84 -13.00
C LEU A 28 8.96 -15.21 -14.05
N SER A 29 8.93 -13.89 -14.20
CA SER A 29 9.82 -13.15 -15.10
C SER A 29 11.29 -13.37 -14.75
N VAL A 30 11.66 -13.25 -13.47
CA VAL A 30 13.04 -13.51 -13.00
C VAL A 30 13.44 -14.97 -13.21
N THR A 31 12.53 -15.92 -12.92
CA THR A 31 12.80 -17.34 -13.13
C THR A 31 13.05 -17.64 -14.61
N GLN A 32 12.24 -17.05 -15.49
CA GLN A 32 12.41 -17.16 -16.94
C GLN A 32 13.73 -16.51 -17.40
N MET A 33 14.08 -15.35 -16.85
CA MET A 33 15.35 -14.65 -17.14
C MET A 33 16.56 -15.53 -16.81
N VAL A 34 16.56 -16.18 -15.63
CA VAL A 34 17.60 -17.11 -15.22
C VAL A 34 17.67 -18.29 -16.19
N PHE A 35 16.53 -18.90 -16.52
CA PHE A 35 16.49 -20.02 -17.47
C PHE A 35 17.07 -19.65 -18.85
N VAL A 36 16.64 -18.52 -19.42
CA VAL A 36 17.14 -18.04 -20.73
C VAL A 36 18.64 -17.78 -20.69
N ARG A 37 19.14 -17.19 -19.62
CA ARG A 37 20.54 -16.82 -19.52
C ARG A 37 21.46 -18.03 -19.38
N TYR A 38 21.06 -19.02 -18.56
CA TYR A 38 21.93 -20.16 -18.25
C TYR A 38 21.71 -21.36 -19.18
N VAL A 39 20.50 -21.56 -19.71
CA VAL A 39 20.18 -22.70 -20.58
C VAL A 39 20.26 -22.32 -22.06
N LEU A 40 19.68 -21.18 -22.44
CA LEU A 40 19.62 -20.74 -23.84
C LEU A 40 20.80 -19.84 -24.23
N VAL A 41 21.57 -19.34 -23.26
CA VAL A 41 22.73 -18.46 -23.47
C VAL A 41 22.37 -17.24 -24.33
N GLN A 42 21.19 -16.66 -24.10
CA GLN A 42 20.68 -15.46 -24.77
C GLN A 42 20.63 -14.26 -23.82
N SER A 43 20.64 -13.05 -24.38
CA SER A 43 20.49 -11.80 -23.60
C SER A 43 19.04 -11.50 -23.27
N THR A 44 18.77 -11.07 -22.05
CA THR A 44 17.46 -10.68 -21.55
C THR A 44 17.35 -9.15 -21.50
N VAL A 45 16.37 -8.58 -22.20
CA VAL A 45 16.26 -7.12 -22.41
C VAL A 45 15.10 -6.50 -21.64
N TRP A 46 13.93 -7.16 -21.60
CA TRP A 46 12.70 -6.59 -21.01
C TRP A 46 12.41 -7.11 -19.59
N GLN A 47 12.97 -8.26 -19.20
CA GLN A 47 12.62 -8.95 -17.97
C GLN A 47 12.99 -8.16 -16.70
N THR A 48 14.15 -7.50 -16.70
CA THR A 48 14.63 -6.70 -15.56
C THR A 48 13.68 -5.54 -15.27
N GLU A 49 13.36 -4.76 -16.30
CA GLU A 49 12.49 -3.60 -16.21
C GLU A 49 11.05 -3.98 -15.84
N TYR A 50 10.52 -5.04 -16.46
CA TYR A 50 9.21 -5.56 -16.10
C TYR A 50 9.14 -5.91 -14.60
N THR A 51 10.17 -6.60 -14.09
CA THR A 51 10.22 -7.01 -12.68
C THR A 51 10.25 -5.80 -11.75
N ILE A 52 11.07 -4.80 -12.07
CA ILE A 52 11.15 -3.55 -11.30
C ILE A 52 9.77 -2.87 -11.26
N TYR A 53 9.15 -2.66 -12.41
CA TYR A 53 7.87 -1.96 -12.49
C TYR A 53 6.71 -2.76 -11.89
N ALA A 54 6.72 -4.09 -12.00
CA ALA A 54 5.73 -4.95 -11.36
C ALA A 54 5.83 -4.89 -9.82
N ILE A 55 7.04 -4.87 -9.26
CA ILE A 55 7.25 -4.72 -7.80
C ILE A 55 6.81 -3.33 -7.33
N VAL A 56 7.16 -2.28 -8.08
CA VAL A 56 6.73 -0.90 -7.78
C VAL A 56 5.20 -0.80 -7.80
N ALA A 57 4.56 -1.32 -8.85
CA ALA A 57 3.11 -1.34 -8.97
C ALA A 57 2.45 -2.14 -7.84
N ALA A 58 2.99 -3.32 -7.51
CA ALA A 58 2.47 -4.13 -6.40
C ALA A 58 2.59 -3.41 -5.05
N THR A 59 3.68 -2.68 -4.82
CA THR A 59 3.90 -1.95 -3.57
C THR A 59 2.84 -0.87 -3.38
N PHE A 60 2.58 -0.06 -4.41
CA PHE A 60 1.62 1.04 -4.32
C PHE A 60 0.16 0.57 -4.35
N LEU A 61 -0.18 -0.40 -5.19
CA LEU A 61 -1.54 -0.95 -5.25
C LEU A 61 -1.87 -1.81 -4.02
N GLY A 62 -0.88 -2.43 -3.38
CA GLY A 62 -1.05 -3.22 -2.16
C GLY A 62 -1.19 -2.37 -0.89
N ALA A 63 -0.68 -1.14 -0.88
CA ALA A 63 -0.67 -0.28 0.30
C ALA A 63 -2.05 -0.05 0.96
N PRO A 64 -3.15 0.21 0.21
CA PRO A 64 -4.48 0.37 0.81
C PRO A 64 -5.01 -0.89 1.49
N TRP A 65 -4.63 -2.07 0.99
CA TRP A 65 -5.02 -3.34 1.61
C TRP A 65 -4.28 -3.56 2.94
N VAL A 66 -2.97 -3.29 2.97
CA VAL A 66 -2.16 -3.38 4.20
C VAL A 66 -2.66 -2.40 5.28
N LEU A 67 -3.15 -1.23 4.87
CA LEU A 67 -3.77 -0.26 5.78
C LEU A 67 -5.02 -0.84 6.47
N ILE A 68 -5.85 -1.60 5.75
CA ILE A 68 -7.04 -2.29 6.34
C ILE A 68 -6.62 -3.39 7.29
N GLU A 69 -5.58 -4.14 6.95
CA GLU A 69 -5.03 -5.20 7.81
C GLU A 69 -4.31 -4.62 9.04
N ARG A 70 -4.29 -3.28 9.17
CA ARG A 70 -3.65 -2.53 10.25
C ARG A 70 -2.18 -2.89 10.41
N GLY A 71 -1.53 -3.18 9.28
CA GLY A 71 -0.10 -3.49 9.20
C GLY A 71 0.81 -2.29 9.42
N HIS A 72 0.26 -1.09 9.66
CA HIS A 72 1.05 0.00 10.18
C HIS A 72 1.51 -0.35 11.58
N VAL A 73 2.80 -0.15 11.82
CA VAL A 73 3.38 0.06 13.13
C VAL A 73 2.76 1.33 13.69
N ASN A 74 1.47 1.27 14.05
CA ASN A 74 0.98 2.08 15.11
C ASN A 74 1.89 1.77 16.29
N VAL A 75 2.20 2.78 17.07
CA VAL A 75 2.83 2.58 18.37
C VAL A 75 1.76 1.93 19.26
N ASP A 76 1.35 0.71 18.92
CA ASP A 76 0.30 -0.06 19.58
C ASP A 76 0.68 -0.22 21.04
N LEU A 77 1.97 -0.41 21.34
CA LEU A 77 2.53 -0.39 22.69
C LEU A 77 2.20 0.90 23.46
N LEU A 78 2.37 2.07 22.83
CA LEU A 78 2.05 3.35 23.47
C LEU A 78 0.54 3.49 23.58
N GLN A 79 -0.23 3.18 22.53
CA GLN A 79 -1.69 3.25 22.53
C GLN A 79 -2.32 2.31 23.57
N MET A 80 -1.72 1.15 23.83
CA MET A 80 -2.13 0.17 24.85
C MET A 80 -1.76 0.63 26.26
N ALA A 81 -0.73 1.46 26.42
CA ALA A 81 -0.30 1.98 27.72
C ALA A 81 -1.09 3.22 28.19
N VAL A 82 -1.89 3.86 27.33
CA VAL A 82 -2.68 5.07 27.66
C VAL A 82 -4.18 4.83 27.67
N GLY A 83 -4.89 5.63 28.48
CA GLY A 83 -6.34 5.59 28.58
C GLY A 83 -7.08 5.90 27.27
N GLN A 84 -8.33 5.44 27.19
CA GLN A 84 -9.14 5.40 25.97
C GLN A 84 -9.32 6.74 25.24
N ARG A 85 -9.32 7.86 25.98
CA ARG A 85 -9.42 9.21 25.38
C ARG A 85 -8.14 9.65 24.68
N VAL A 86 -6.97 9.36 25.28
CA VAL A 86 -5.67 9.71 24.70
C VAL A 86 -5.38 8.84 23.49
N ARG A 87 -5.75 7.56 23.57
CA ARG A 87 -5.64 6.64 22.43
C ARG A 87 -6.43 7.13 21.20
N LEU A 88 -7.66 7.62 21.39
CA LEU A 88 -8.45 8.17 20.29
C LEU A 88 -7.79 9.40 19.65
N VAL A 89 -7.25 10.32 20.46
CA VAL A 89 -6.54 11.51 19.94
C VAL A 89 -5.28 11.10 19.17
N LEU A 90 -4.50 10.14 19.68
CA LEU A 90 -3.30 9.65 18.99
C LEU A 90 -3.64 9.00 17.65
N GLN A 91 -4.70 8.18 17.59
CA GLN A 91 -5.17 7.57 16.34
C GLN A 91 -5.65 8.61 15.33
N MET A 92 -6.37 9.64 15.79
CA MET A 92 -6.80 10.75 14.93
C MET A 92 -5.63 11.56 14.38
N LEU A 93 -4.67 11.93 15.24
CA LEU A 93 -3.48 12.69 14.82
C LEU A 93 -2.61 11.90 13.84
N SER A 94 -2.38 10.61 14.12
CA SER A 94 -1.64 9.72 13.23
C SER A 94 -2.33 9.60 11.88
N GLY A 95 -3.65 9.34 11.87
CA GLY A 95 -4.43 9.26 10.64
C GLY A 95 -4.43 10.55 9.83
N LEU A 96 -4.57 11.71 10.48
CA LEU A 96 -4.49 13.01 9.81
C LEU A 96 -3.10 13.31 9.24
N ALA A 97 -2.04 13.05 10.00
CA ALA A 97 -0.66 13.24 9.55
C ALA A 97 -0.35 12.33 8.34
N SER A 98 -0.74 11.06 8.40
CA SER A 98 -0.61 10.14 7.27
C SER A 98 -1.43 10.58 6.07
N MET A 99 -2.65 11.09 6.27
CA MET A 99 -3.49 11.59 5.18
C MET A 99 -2.86 12.80 4.47
N VAL A 100 -2.27 13.74 5.21
CA VAL A 100 -1.53 14.87 4.63
C VAL A 100 -0.32 14.37 3.84
N PHE A 101 0.46 13.47 4.41
CA PHE A 101 1.64 12.91 3.76
C PHE A 101 1.28 12.17 2.46
N VAL A 102 0.27 11.30 2.49
CA VAL A 102 -0.20 10.58 1.30
C VAL A 102 -0.82 11.53 0.28
N GLY A 103 -1.49 12.59 0.71
CA GLY A 103 -1.99 13.65 -0.17
C GLY A 103 -0.87 14.35 -0.94
N LEU A 104 0.24 14.66 -0.26
CA LEU A 104 1.44 15.24 -0.90
C LEU A 104 2.07 14.25 -1.90
N LEU A 105 2.15 12.97 -1.55
CA LEU A 105 2.67 11.94 -2.47
C LEU A 105 1.75 11.75 -3.69
N ALA A 106 0.43 11.79 -3.51
CA ALA A 106 -0.52 11.71 -4.61
C ALA A 106 -0.38 12.91 -5.56
N TYR A 107 -0.18 14.12 -5.02
CA TYR A 107 0.09 15.31 -5.81
C TYR A 107 1.41 15.21 -6.59
N ALA A 108 2.50 14.78 -5.93
CA ALA A 108 3.78 14.57 -6.60
C ALA A 108 3.68 13.49 -7.70
N ALA A 109 2.97 12.40 -7.43
CA ALA A 109 2.72 11.34 -8.41
C ALA A 109 1.92 11.86 -9.61
N TRP A 110 0.93 12.74 -9.39
CA TRP A 110 0.18 13.38 -10.47
C TRP A 110 1.08 14.28 -11.32
N TYR A 111 1.90 15.13 -10.68
CA TYR A 111 2.84 16.00 -11.38
C TYR A 111 3.79 15.20 -12.28
N HIS A 112 4.38 14.12 -11.77
CA HIS A 112 5.23 13.23 -12.56
C HIS A 112 4.49 12.49 -13.67
N PHE A 113 3.22 12.12 -13.44
CA PHE A 113 2.40 11.48 -14.46
C PHE A 113 2.12 12.44 -15.63
N GLU A 114 1.71 13.66 -15.32
CA GLU A 114 1.43 14.70 -16.30
C GLU A 114 2.68 15.06 -17.11
N GLU A 115 3.82 15.25 -16.43
CA GLU A 115 5.10 15.54 -17.08
C GLU A 115 5.54 14.40 -18.02
N ALA A 116 5.42 13.15 -17.57
CA ALA A 116 5.74 11.97 -18.39
C ALA A 116 4.79 11.82 -19.59
N TRP A 117 3.51 12.16 -19.42
CA TRP A 117 2.50 12.06 -20.48
C TRP A 117 2.68 13.14 -21.54
N VAL A 118 2.86 14.39 -21.12
CA VAL A 118 2.98 15.55 -22.03
C VAL A 118 4.31 15.50 -22.79
N ASN A 119 5.40 15.20 -22.10
CA ASN A 119 6.72 15.19 -22.74
C ASN A 119 7.05 13.85 -23.43
N GLY A 120 6.18 12.84 -23.30
CA GLY A 120 6.35 11.53 -23.93
C GLY A 120 7.63 10.80 -23.49
N TRP A 121 8.09 11.02 -22.26
CA TRP A 121 9.35 10.48 -21.81
C TRP A 121 9.33 8.95 -21.75
N THR A 122 10.40 8.35 -22.26
CA THR A 122 10.66 6.91 -22.19
C THR A 122 11.85 6.66 -21.28
N THR A 123 11.88 5.49 -20.64
CA THR A 123 13.05 5.05 -19.89
C THR A 123 14.30 5.03 -20.79
N GLU A 124 15.47 5.40 -20.26
CA GLU A 124 16.77 5.39 -20.98
C GLU A 124 17.32 3.99 -21.27
N THR A 125 16.45 2.98 -21.24
CA THR A 125 16.79 1.58 -21.43
C THR A 125 16.53 1.12 -22.86
N VAL A 126 17.09 -0.03 -23.23
CA VAL A 126 16.91 -0.64 -24.56
C VAL A 126 15.44 -0.96 -24.85
N TRP A 127 14.63 -1.20 -23.81
CA TRP A 127 13.20 -1.45 -23.98
C TRP A 127 12.38 -0.17 -24.18
N ALA A 128 12.92 1.00 -23.82
CA ALA A 128 12.33 2.32 -24.02
C ALA A 128 10.85 2.41 -23.59
N LEU A 129 10.54 1.88 -22.41
CA LEU A 129 9.16 1.85 -21.92
C LEU A 129 8.68 3.29 -21.62
N PRO A 130 7.47 3.68 -22.05
CA PRO A 130 6.91 4.98 -21.67
C PRO A 130 6.75 5.11 -20.15
N LEU A 131 7.29 6.19 -19.57
CA LEU A 131 7.35 6.39 -18.11
C LEU A 131 5.98 6.55 -17.46
N TRP A 132 4.94 6.89 -18.23
CA TRP A 132 3.57 6.96 -17.71
C TRP A 132 3.06 5.59 -17.22
N ILE A 133 3.55 4.47 -17.78
CA ILE A 133 3.13 3.11 -17.39
C ILE A 133 3.51 2.80 -15.94
N PRO A 134 4.78 2.92 -15.50
CA PRO A 134 5.15 2.68 -14.11
C PRO A 134 4.63 3.73 -13.13
N VAL A 135 4.39 4.97 -13.58
CA VAL A 135 3.87 6.04 -12.73
C VAL A 135 2.36 5.90 -12.46
N LEU A 136 1.60 5.30 -13.37
CA LEU A 136 0.15 5.07 -13.21
C LEU A 136 -0.21 4.26 -11.94
N PRO A 137 0.37 3.07 -11.69
CA PRO A 137 0.11 2.31 -10.47
C PRO A 137 0.43 3.08 -9.19
N MET A 138 1.47 3.92 -9.22
CA MET A 138 1.82 4.79 -8.10
C MET A 138 0.73 5.84 -7.84
N LEU A 139 0.27 6.54 -8.89
CA LEU A 139 -0.80 7.52 -8.79
C LEU A 139 -2.11 6.88 -8.29
N ILE A 140 -2.52 5.77 -8.90
CA ILE A 140 -3.75 5.05 -8.55
C ILE A 140 -3.67 4.54 -7.11
N GLY A 141 -2.56 3.93 -6.72
CA GLY A 141 -2.34 3.43 -5.37
C GLY A 141 -2.41 4.53 -4.31
N MET A 142 -1.76 5.66 -4.56
CA MET A 142 -1.76 6.81 -3.63
C MET A 142 -3.12 7.47 -3.49
N VAL A 143 -3.83 7.69 -4.60
CA VAL A 143 -5.19 8.24 -4.57
C VAL A 143 -6.14 7.31 -3.83
N TRP A 144 -6.06 6.00 -4.09
CA TRP A 144 -6.91 5.03 -3.42
C TRP A 144 -6.58 4.91 -1.92
N LEU A 145 -5.29 4.97 -1.57
CA LEU A 145 -4.83 4.98 -0.19
C LEU A 145 -5.39 6.20 0.58
N LEU A 146 -5.44 7.38 -0.05
CA LEU A 146 -6.05 8.57 0.52
C LEU A 146 -7.54 8.36 0.83
N VAL A 147 -8.29 7.77 -0.11
CA VAL A 147 -9.71 7.43 0.09
C VAL A 147 -9.87 6.42 1.24
N GLN A 148 -8.96 5.45 1.34
CA GLN A 148 -8.95 4.47 2.43
C GLN A 148 -8.69 5.14 3.79
N TYR A 149 -7.81 6.13 3.90
CA TYR A 149 -7.61 6.91 5.13
C TYR A 149 -8.87 7.67 5.54
N VAL A 150 -9.58 8.27 4.59
CA VAL A 150 -10.87 8.93 4.87
C VAL A 150 -11.89 7.93 5.41
N ALA A 151 -11.96 6.73 4.83
CA ALA A 151 -12.84 5.67 5.30
C ALA A 151 -12.48 5.18 6.72
N GLU A 152 -11.20 5.08 7.06
CA GLU A 152 -10.75 4.66 8.39
C GLU A 152 -11.00 5.75 9.45
N LEU A 153 -10.79 7.03 9.12
CA LEU A 153 -11.16 8.15 9.99
C LEU A 153 -12.68 8.21 10.23
N ALA A 154 -13.48 7.94 9.19
CA ALA A 154 -14.93 7.86 9.31
C ALA A 154 -15.38 6.67 10.18
N ARG A 155 -14.69 5.51 10.10
CA ARG A 155 -14.92 4.37 11.02
C ARG A 155 -14.62 4.77 12.47
N LEU A 156 -13.46 5.37 12.71
CA LEU A 156 -13.03 5.77 14.05
C LEU A 156 -14.03 6.74 14.70
N TRP A 157 -14.62 7.64 13.92
CA TRP A 157 -15.62 8.59 14.41
C TRP A 157 -16.97 7.93 14.74
N LEU A 158 -17.36 6.87 14.02
CA LEU A 158 -18.64 6.18 14.20
C LEU A 158 -18.61 5.08 15.27
N ASP A 159 -17.55 4.26 15.28
CA ASP A 159 -17.45 3.06 16.12
C ASP A 159 -16.56 3.28 17.37
N GLY A 160 -15.90 4.44 17.47
CA GLY A 160 -14.97 4.76 18.57
C GLY A 160 -13.62 4.03 18.44
N PRO A 161 -12.72 4.19 19.43
CA PRO A 161 -11.39 3.60 19.38
C PRO A 161 -11.48 2.08 19.47
N ASP A 162 -10.71 1.40 18.63
CA ASP A 162 -10.99 0.02 18.25
C ASP A 162 -11.02 -1.01 19.39
N ALA A 163 -12.03 -1.87 19.37
CA ALA A 163 -12.14 -3.03 20.24
C ALA A 163 -11.04 -4.09 20.00
N ALA A 164 -10.45 -4.14 18.80
CA ALA A 164 -9.42 -5.12 18.43
C ALA A 164 -8.13 -5.00 19.29
N LEU A 165 -7.77 -3.79 19.70
CA LEU A 165 -6.66 -3.56 20.63
C LEU A 165 -7.04 -3.94 22.06
N GLY A 166 -8.30 -3.75 22.46
CA GLY A 166 -8.80 -4.24 23.76
C GLY A 166 -8.79 -5.77 23.85
N ALA A 167 -9.07 -6.47 22.75
CA ALA A 167 -8.94 -7.93 22.67
C ALA A 167 -7.47 -8.39 22.75
N LYS A 168 -6.54 -7.67 22.10
CA LYS A 168 -5.10 -7.91 22.27
C LYS A 168 -4.66 -7.67 23.72
N GLU A 169 -5.14 -6.62 24.36
CA GLU A 169 -4.84 -6.29 25.77
C GLU A 169 -5.30 -7.39 26.73
N ALA A 170 -6.51 -7.95 26.52
CA ALA A 170 -6.99 -9.10 27.27
C ALA A 170 -6.08 -10.33 27.09
N LEU A 171 -5.68 -10.62 25.84
CA LEU A 171 -4.76 -11.72 25.53
C LEU A 171 -3.39 -11.55 26.20
N PHE A 172 -2.79 -10.36 26.12
CA PHE A 172 -1.49 -10.07 26.73
C PHE A 172 -1.56 -10.10 28.26
N SER A 173 -2.66 -9.62 28.86
CA SER A 173 -2.87 -9.74 30.30
C SER A 173 -3.00 -11.19 30.74
N ASP A 174 -3.65 -12.05 29.95
CA ASP A 174 -3.79 -13.47 30.28
C ASP A 174 -2.44 -14.21 30.16
N ILE A 175 -1.63 -13.90 29.14
CA ILE A 175 -0.26 -14.43 29.00
C ILE A 175 0.61 -13.97 30.18
N ALA A 176 0.54 -12.68 30.55
CA ALA A 176 1.34 -12.13 31.65
C ALA A 176 0.93 -12.66 33.03
N LYS A 177 -0.33 -13.11 33.20
CA LYS A 177 -0.83 -13.74 34.44
C LYS A 177 -0.58 -15.25 34.48
N GLY A 178 -0.34 -15.88 33.33
CA GLY A 178 -0.08 -17.32 33.21
C GLY A 178 1.41 -17.70 33.19
N ALA A 179 2.32 -16.73 33.21
CA ALA A 179 3.78 -16.89 33.31
C ALA A 179 4.29 -16.51 34.71
#